data_AF-E0IFH0-F1
#
_entry.id   AF-E0IFH0-F1
#
_cell.length_a   1.000
_cell.length_b   1.000
_cell.length_c   1.000
_cell.angle_alpha   90.00
_cell.angle_beta   90.00
_cell.angle_gamma   90.00
#
_symmetry.space_group_name_H-M   'P 1'
#
loop_
_entity.id
_entity.type
_entity.pdbx_description
1 polymer ?
#
loop_
_entity_poly.entity_id
_entity_poly.type
_entity_poly.pdbx_seq_one_letter_code
_entity_poly.pdbx_strand_id
1 'polypeptide(L)'
;MAKKRKNRLALIGLLLIPFAIAAAIVSDQLRSTTPSYIVMDDKLSFEQLVGKESVKIRMGMNSFDIGRLLGKEVEYISPLGPLYCKYGDVTVGYMDMSLAMVKFTLSDNRSWWNSFYSDFLIPSELEATLGAPSVPQTLTYGYLWNEDEGKLEQVFGEQTLKVYEGSRKFYELKLGRDLQGHIYSVQIERGDYKAQMAGNMAYRNAEEASTDEPEPLTSTDLAFVIQGTESNVALGMTRHEAEAIVGLPVVSNIYGIESTGILLGSQDVVPIEYDGIVIGYRNDIVVSLTLRLNDNSPKIYETPRRVGLLTNRRVMEGLYGKPTFSNDTGVTYALAKENETGGLGIVENNNSGQKIDYYISALITNTDYELIHYLSITDAEFGRNH
;
A
#
# COMPACT_ATOMS: atom_id res chain seq x y z
N MET A 1 51.62 -29.08 39.67
CA MET A 1 51.02 -30.32 39.14
C MET A 1 49.52 -30.21 39.17
N ALA A 2 48.89 -30.58 38.06
CA ALA A 2 47.46 -30.44 37.79
C ALA A 2 46.57 -31.37 38.63
N LYS A 3 45.30 -30.98 38.84
CA LYS A 3 44.17 -31.88 38.58
C LYS A 3 42.85 -31.16 38.33
N LYS A 4 42.19 -31.67 37.29
CA LYS A 4 40.97 -31.28 36.59
C LYS A 4 39.67 -31.57 37.36
N ARG A 5 38.61 -30.90 36.88
CA ARG A 5 37.22 -31.38 36.59
C ARG A 5 36.18 -31.34 37.75
N LYS A 6 35.06 -30.59 37.56
CA LYS A 6 33.83 -31.02 36.87
C LYS A 6 32.72 -29.93 36.89
N ASN A 7 32.07 -29.74 35.75
CA ASN A 7 30.76 -29.09 35.57
C ASN A 7 29.63 -29.83 36.30
N ARG A 8 28.64 -29.10 36.84
CA ARG A 8 27.16 -29.29 36.83
C ARG A 8 26.57 -27.95 37.33
N LEU A 9 25.89 -27.08 36.56
CA LEU A 9 24.61 -27.16 35.84
C LEU A 9 23.43 -27.69 36.69
N ALA A 10 22.34 -26.92 36.66
CA ALA A 10 20.99 -27.12 37.20
C ALA A 10 20.69 -26.51 38.58
N LEU A 11 20.05 -25.31 38.63
CA LEU A 11 18.64 -25.16 39.01
C LEU A 11 18.24 -23.65 38.95
N ILE A 12 17.88 -23.16 37.77
CA ILE A 12 16.95 -22.02 37.63
C ILE A 12 15.80 -22.56 36.78
N GLY A 13 14.94 -23.33 37.42
CA GLY A 13 13.67 -23.76 36.89
C GLY A 13 12.56 -22.96 37.58
N LEU A 14 11.58 -22.55 36.80
CA LEU A 14 10.37 -21.80 37.17
C LEU A 14 10.57 -20.31 37.49
N LEU A 15 10.56 -19.49 36.43
CA LEU A 15 9.92 -18.16 36.41
C LEU A 15 9.78 -17.68 34.95
N LEU A 16 9.22 -18.53 34.09
CA LEU A 16 8.94 -18.20 32.68
C LEU A 16 7.57 -18.71 32.24
N ILE A 17 6.55 -18.56 33.09
CA ILE A 17 5.15 -18.67 32.65
C ILE A 17 4.30 -17.71 33.50
N PRO A 18 4.23 -16.41 33.12
CA PRO A 18 2.91 -15.77 33.11
C PRO A 18 2.62 -14.92 31.87
N PHE A 19 3.61 -14.59 31.03
CA PHE A 19 3.38 -13.67 29.90
C PHE A 19 2.58 -14.29 28.73
N ALA A 20 2.74 -15.59 28.47
CA ALA A 20 2.00 -16.26 27.40
C ALA A 20 0.50 -16.44 27.74
N ILE A 21 0.15 -16.57 29.03
CA ILE A 21 -1.24 -16.69 29.47
C ILE A 21 -1.90 -15.30 29.53
N ALA A 22 -1.16 -14.25 29.88
CA ALA A 22 -1.67 -12.88 29.82
C ALA A 22 -1.97 -12.42 28.37
N ALA A 23 -1.12 -12.77 27.39
CA ALA A 23 -1.38 -12.45 25.99
C ALA A 23 -2.62 -13.17 25.41
N ALA A 24 -2.83 -14.43 25.79
CA ALA A 24 -4.03 -15.19 25.38
C ALA A 24 -5.31 -14.71 26.08
N ILE A 25 -5.23 -14.28 27.34
CA ILE A 25 -6.38 -13.72 28.07
C ILE A 25 -6.73 -12.31 27.58
N VAL A 26 -5.75 -11.50 27.18
CA VAL A 26 -6.00 -10.17 26.59
C VAL A 26 -6.55 -10.28 25.16
N SER A 27 -6.15 -11.29 24.37
CA SER A 27 -6.76 -11.48 23.04
C SER A 27 -8.20 -12.00 23.11
N ASP A 28 -8.54 -12.82 24.11
CA ASP A 28 -9.93 -13.28 24.31
C ASP A 28 -10.81 -12.24 25.03
N GLN A 29 -10.23 -11.29 25.78
CA GLN A 29 -10.95 -10.16 26.39
C GLN A 29 -11.12 -8.94 25.47
N LEU A 30 -10.37 -8.85 24.37
CA LEU A 30 -10.64 -7.92 23.26
C LEU A 30 -11.74 -8.42 22.31
N ARG A 31 -12.53 -9.43 22.72
CA ARG A 31 -13.88 -9.66 22.20
C ARG A 31 -14.76 -8.46 22.57
N SER A 32 -14.57 -7.38 21.82
CA SER A 32 -15.42 -6.19 21.82
C SER A 32 -16.87 -6.64 21.76
N THR A 33 -17.60 -6.37 22.84
CA THR A 33 -19.05 -6.52 22.95
C THR A 33 -19.80 -5.41 22.19
N THR A 34 -19.12 -4.69 21.29
CA THR A 34 -19.80 -3.73 20.43
C THR A 34 -20.53 -4.56 19.37
N PRO A 35 -21.87 -4.51 19.30
CA PRO A 35 -22.58 -5.24 18.26
C PRO A 35 -22.09 -4.77 16.90
N SER A 36 -21.38 -5.65 16.18
CA SER A 36 -21.05 -5.45 14.78
C SER A 36 -22.36 -5.52 14.01
N TYR A 37 -22.91 -4.36 13.66
CA TYR A 37 -24.09 -4.30 12.82
C TYR A 37 -23.66 -4.68 11.39
N ILE A 38 -23.90 -5.93 11.02
CA ILE A 38 -23.66 -6.42 9.66
C ILE A 38 -24.75 -5.87 8.77
N VAL A 39 -24.37 -5.19 7.70
CA VAL A 39 -25.33 -4.70 6.73
C VAL A 39 -25.90 -5.89 5.94
N MET A 40 -27.22 -6.04 6.00
CA MET A 40 -27.90 -7.20 5.41
C MET A 40 -28.22 -7.00 3.92
N ASP A 41 -28.11 -5.78 3.40
CA ASP A 41 -28.33 -5.50 1.99
C ASP A 41 -27.23 -6.12 1.11
N ASP A 42 -27.62 -6.93 0.14
CA ASP A 42 -26.71 -7.61 -0.77
C ASP A 42 -25.91 -6.64 -1.67
N LYS A 43 -26.36 -5.39 -1.85
CA LYS A 43 -25.60 -4.37 -2.58
C LYS A 43 -24.41 -3.83 -1.78
N LEU A 44 -24.31 -4.13 -0.49
CA LEU A 44 -23.13 -3.87 0.35
C LEU A 44 -22.39 -5.17 0.71
N SER A 45 -22.42 -6.13 -0.22
CA SER A 45 -21.75 -7.41 -0.10
C SER A 45 -20.81 -7.69 -1.28
N PHE A 46 -19.78 -8.48 -1.01
CA PHE A 46 -18.69 -8.75 -1.91
C PHE A 46 -18.38 -10.22 -1.84
N GLU A 47 -18.09 -10.81 -2.98
CA GLU A 47 -17.75 -12.22 -3.07
C GLU A 47 -16.33 -12.34 -3.59
N GLN A 48 -15.57 -13.24 -2.98
CA GLN A 48 -14.20 -13.56 -3.36
C GLN A 48 -14.04 -15.07 -3.45
N LEU A 49 -13.41 -15.53 -4.52
CA LEU A 49 -13.03 -16.92 -4.70
C LEU A 49 -11.77 -17.22 -3.88
N VAL A 50 -11.93 -17.99 -2.80
CA VAL A 50 -10.84 -18.46 -1.94
C VAL A 50 -10.62 -19.93 -2.23
N GLY A 51 -9.55 -20.24 -2.97
CA GLY A 51 -9.31 -21.59 -3.50
C GLY A 51 -10.35 -22.00 -4.54
N LYS A 52 -11.36 -22.79 -4.14
CA LYS A 52 -12.47 -23.23 -5.00
C LYS A 52 -13.83 -22.77 -4.50
N GLU A 53 -13.89 -22.07 -3.37
CA GLU A 53 -15.13 -21.67 -2.72
C GLU A 53 -15.35 -20.17 -2.90
N SER A 54 -16.57 -19.78 -3.28
CA SER A 54 -16.97 -18.37 -3.24
C SER A 54 -17.33 -18.01 -1.80
N VAL A 55 -16.68 -16.97 -1.30
CA VAL A 55 -16.84 -16.48 0.07
C VAL A 55 -17.41 -15.08 0.03
N LYS A 56 -18.49 -14.86 0.79
CA LYS A 56 -19.20 -13.58 0.85
C LYS A 56 -18.82 -12.79 2.10
N ILE A 57 -18.28 -11.59 1.91
CA ILE A 57 -18.06 -10.60 2.96
C ILE A 57 -19.06 -9.45 2.84
N ARG A 58 -19.39 -8.80 3.96
CA ARG A 58 -20.40 -7.73 4.04
C ARG A 58 -19.89 -6.58 4.88
N MET A 59 -20.28 -5.37 4.53
CA MET A 59 -20.00 -4.19 5.35
C MET A 59 -20.50 -4.42 6.78
N GLY A 60 -19.71 -3.97 7.76
CA GLY A 60 -19.99 -4.16 9.18
C GLY A 60 -19.62 -5.54 9.76
N MET A 61 -19.18 -6.51 8.96
CA MET A 61 -18.64 -7.78 9.48
C MET A 61 -17.40 -7.55 10.34
N ASN A 62 -17.25 -8.35 11.40
CA ASN A 62 -16.08 -8.28 12.28
C ASN A 62 -14.80 -8.76 11.54
N SER A 63 -13.66 -8.12 11.81
CA SER A 63 -12.35 -8.50 11.27
C SER A 63 -12.02 -9.98 11.52
N PHE A 64 -12.41 -10.55 12.66
CA PHE A 64 -12.22 -11.98 12.94
C PHE A 64 -12.98 -12.88 11.97
N ASP A 65 -14.24 -12.54 11.66
CA ASP A 65 -15.04 -13.32 10.73
C ASP A 65 -14.49 -13.22 9.31
N ILE A 66 -14.01 -12.03 8.92
CA ILE A 66 -13.37 -11.82 7.62
C ILE A 66 -12.06 -12.60 7.52
N GLY A 67 -11.22 -12.57 8.55
CA GLY A 67 -10.00 -13.38 8.60
C GLY A 67 -10.28 -14.89 8.50
N ARG A 68 -11.34 -15.38 9.15
CA ARG A 68 -11.76 -16.79 9.00
C ARG A 68 -12.20 -17.13 7.58
N LEU A 69 -12.86 -16.19 6.91
CA LEU A 69 -13.42 -16.35 5.57
C LEU A 69 -12.36 -16.26 4.47
N LEU A 70 -11.47 -15.27 4.55
CA LEU A 70 -10.51 -14.95 3.51
C LEU A 70 -9.11 -15.53 3.78
N GLY A 71 -8.86 -16.03 4.99
CA GLY A 71 -7.60 -16.63 5.39
C GLY A 71 -6.67 -15.63 6.08
N LYS A 72 -5.36 -15.82 5.91
CA LYS A 72 -4.36 -15.00 6.61
C LYS A 72 -4.22 -13.64 5.91
N GLU A 73 -4.42 -12.58 6.67
CA GLU A 73 -4.21 -11.22 6.17
C GLU A 73 -2.73 -10.86 6.10
N VAL A 74 -2.43 -9.96 5.17
CA VAL A 74 -1.23 -9.15 5.20
C VAL A 74 -1.64 -7.76 5.67
N GLU A 75 -1.23 -7.40 6.89
CA GLU A 75 -1.39 -6.04 7.37
C GLU A 75 -0.49 -5.13 6.56
N TYR A 76 -1.07 -4.14 5.89
CA TYR A 76 -0.35 -3.01 5.33
C TYR A 76 -0.62 -1.82 6.23
N ILE A 77 0.33 -1.59 7.12
CA ILE A 77 0.38 -0.38 7.92
C ILE A 77 1.00 0.68 7.02
N SER A 78 0.19 1.60 6.49
CA SER A 78 0.78 2.87 6.05
C SER A 78 1.51 3.45 7.27
N PRO A 79 2.82 3.79 7.17
CA PRO A 79 3.56 4.34 8.30
C PRO A 79 2.82 5.51 9.00
N LEU A 80 1.97 6.23 8.23
CA LEU A 80 1.27 7.45 8.64
C LEU A 80 -0.21 7.52 8.24
N GLY A 81 -0.74 6.44 7.70
CA GLY A 81 -2.09 6.38 7.17
C GLY A 81 -2.95 5.35 7.90
N PRO A 82 -4.05 4.93 7.26
CA PRO A 82 -4.92 3.88 7.80
C PRO A 82 -4.20 2.53 7.87
N LEU A 83 -4.54 1.73 8.88
CA LEU A 83 -4.27 0.31 8.85
C LEU A 83 -5.19 -0.33 7.82
N TYR A 84 -4.61 -0.89 6.77
CA TYR A 84 -5.34 -1.71 5.81
C TYR A 84 -4.90 -3.15 5.97
N CYS A 85 -5.83 -4.06 5.73
CA CYS A 85 -5.52 -5.49 5.68
C CYS A 85 -5.78 -5.96 4.26
N LYS A 86 -4.84 -6.74 3.72
CA LYS A 86 -4.93 -7.28 2.37
C LYS A 86 -5.11 -8.80 2.43
N TYR A 87 -6.05 -9.28 1.63
CA TYR A 87 -6.45 -10.67 1.50
C TYR A 87 -6.43 -11.03 0.01
N GLY A 88 -5.24 -11.32 -0.53
CA GLY A 88 -5.04 -11.40 -1.98
C GLY A 88 -5.44 -10.09 -2.66
N ASP A 89 -6.35 -10.16 -3.62
CA ASP A 89 -6.75 -8.99 -4.42
C ASP A 89 -7.77 -8.07 -3.72
N VAL A 90 -8.18 -8.43 -2.49
CA VAL A 90 -9.12 -7.66 -1.67
C VAL A 90 -8.36 -6.90 -0.60
N THR A 91 -8.52 -5.57 -0.59
CA THR A 91 -8.05 -4.69 0.47
C THR A 91 -9.24 -4.28 1.33
N VAL A 92 -9.09 -4.37 2.65
CA VAL A 92 -10.13 -3.99 3.61
C VAL A 92 -9.60 -2.98 4.63
N GLY A 93 -10.49 -2.13 5.10
CA GLY A 93 -10.27 -1.22 6.23
C GLY A 93 -11.28 -1.50 7.34
N TYR A 94 -10.82 -1.49 8.58
CA TYR A 94 -11.64 -1.74 9.75
C TYR A 94 -11.82 -0.47 10.58
N MET A 95 -13.01 -0.30 11.15
CA MET A 95 -13.31 0.69 12.18
C MET A 95 -14.04 0.02 13.33
N ASP A 96 -13.52 0.17 14.55
CA ASP A 96 -14.02 -0.54 15.74
C ASP A 96 -14.14 -2.06 15.49
N MET A 97 -13.12 -2.65 14.84
CA MET A 97 -13.07 -4.06 14.39
C MET A 97 -14.13 -4.46 13.35
N SER A 98 -14.94 -3.53 12.84
CA SER A 98 -15.98 -3.81 11.84
C SER A 98 -15.54 -3.34 10.46
N LEU A 99 -15.84 -4.11 9.41
CA LEU A 99 -15.51 -3.78 8.04
C LEU A 99 -16.16 -2.45 7.66
N ALA A 100 -15.33 -1.48 7.30
CA ALA A 100 -15.75 -0.12 6.99
C ALA A 100 -15.23 0.36 5.64
N MET A 101 -14.26 -0.32 5.05
CA MET A 101 -13.87 -0.17 3.65
C MET A 101 -13.57 -1.52 3.04
N VAL A 102 -13.93 -1.69 1.76
CA VAL A 102 -13.45 -2.78 0.92
C VAL A 102 -13.13 -2.25 -0.47
N LYS A 103 -12.02 -2.73 -1.04
CA LYS A 103 -11.56 -2.42 -2.38
C LYS A 103 -11.06 -3.70 -3.03
N PHE A 104 -11.37 -3.89 -4.31
CA PHE A 104 -10.84 -5.00 -5.09
C PHE A 104 -10.78 -4.66 -6.57
N THR A 105 -9.96 -5.42 -7.29
CA THR A 105 -9.78 -5.32 -8.74
C THR A 105 -10.66 -6.36 -9.43
N LEU A 106 -11.25 -6.01 -10.57
CA LEU A 106 -12.13 -6.87 -11.37
C LEU A 106 -11.36 -7.73 -12.40
N SER A 107 -10.03 -7.62 -12.46
CA SER A 107 -9.22 -8.15 -13.57
C SER A 107 -9.13 -9.68 -13.64
N ASP A 108 -9.42 -10.39 -12.54
CA ASP A 108 -9.00 -11.78 -12.38
C ASP A 108 -10.17 -12.76 -12.20
N ASN A 109 -11.43 -12.32 -12.32
CA ASN A 109 -12.64 -13.11 -12.03
C ASN A 109 -12.65 -13.78 -10.64
N ARG A 110 -11.83 -13.29 -9.72
CA ARG A 110 -11.70 -13.80 -8.35
C ARG A 110 -12.51 -13.01 -7.35
N SER A 111 -12.91 -11.80 -7.68
CA SER A 111 -13.64 -10.92 -6.80
C SER A 111 -14.74 -10.21 -7.58
N TRP A 112 -15.95 -10.18 -7.06
CA TRP A 112 -17.06 -9.47 -7.66
C TRP A 112 -17.91 -8.77 -6.59
N TRP A 113 -18.50 -7.65 -6.99
CA TRP A 113 -19.47 -6.96 -6.17
C TRP A 113 -20.78 -7.73 -6.26
N ASN A 114 -21.37 -8.26 -5.17
CA ASN A 114 -22.68 -8.95 -5.14
C ASN A 114 -22.89 -10.14 -6.13
N SER A 115 -23.51 -11.23 -5.66
CA SER A 115 -24.11 -12.31 -6.48
C SER A 115 -24.92 -11.90 -7.73
N PHE A 116 -25.47 -10.68 -7.82
CA PHE A 116 -26.18 -10.21 -9.02
C PHE A 116 -25.28 -10.01 -10.24
N TYR A 117 -23.98 -9.90 -10.01
CA TYR A 117 -22.96 -9.53 -10.99
C TYR A 117 -21.94 -10.68 -11.22
N SER A 118 -22.17 -11.85 -10.62
CA SER A 118 -21.35 -13.06 -10.78
C SER A 118 -21.58 -13.79 -12.10
N ASP A 119 -22.82 -13.74 -12.62
CA ASP A 119 -23.25 -14.55 -13.76
C ASP A 119 -23.24 -13.77 -15.08
N PHE A 120 -23.20 -12.45 -14.98
CA PHE A 120 -23.12 -11.51 -16.09
C PHE A 120 -22.33 -10.31 -15.58
N LEU A 121 -21.25 -9.93 -16.27
CA LEU A 121 -21.00 -8.51 -16.50
C LEU A 121 -19.87 -8.27 -17.49
N ILE A 122 -20.29 -7.83 -18.67
CA ILE A 122 -19.49 -6.95 -19.50
C ILE A 122 -19.41 -5.62 -18.73
N PRO A 123 -18.24 -5.03 -18.48
CA PRO A 123 -18.09 -3.74 -17.78
C PRO A 123 -19.07 -2.65 -18.25
N SER A 124 -19.51 -2.72 -19.51
CA SER A 124 -20.53 -1.85 -20.10
C SER A 124 -21.90 -1.88 -19.43
N GLU A 125 -22.38 -3.00 -18.88
CA GLU A 125 -23.71 -3.02 -18.23
C GLU A 125 -23.66 -2.47 -16.81
N LEU A 126 -22.51 -2.61 -16.12
CA LEU A 126 -22.24 -1.95 -14.85
C LEU A 126 -22.19 -0.43 -15.07
N GLU A 127 -21.51 0.01 -16.13
CA GLU A 127 -21.50 1.41 -16.56
C GLU A 127 -22.90 1.91 -16.92
N ALA A 128 -23.71 1.12 -17.62
CA ALA A 128 -25.08 1.50 -17.96
C ALA A 128 -26.01 1.58 -16.73
N THR A 129 -25.79 0.72 -15.74
CA THR A 129 -26.62 0.64 -14.52
C THR A 129 -26.27 1.74 -13.53
N LEU A 130 -24.99 2.02 -13.34
CA LEU A 130 -24.51 3.04 -12.42
C LEU A 130 -24.52 4.43 -13.06
N GLY A 131 -24.45 4.53 -14.40
CA GLY A 131 -24.34 5.82 -15.08
C GLY A 131 -22.92 6.41 -15.05
N ALA A 132 -22.81 7.73 -15.18
CA ALA A 132 -21.51 8.41 -15.28
C ALA A 132 -20.68 8.30 -13.99
N PRO A 133 -19.43 7.81 -14.06
CA PRO A 133 -18.57 7.60 -12.90
C PRO A 133 -18.13 8.92 -12.28
N SER A 134 -17.56 8.82 -11.08
CA SER A 134 -16.65 9.83 -10.53
C SER A 134 -15.50 10.09 -11.49
N VAL A 135 -15.44 11.30 -12.06
CA VAL A 135 -14.28 11.75 -12.86
C VAL A 135 -13.09 11.87 -11.89
N PRO A 136 -11.91 11.27 -12.21
CA PRO A 136 -10.78 11.15 -11.29
C PRO A 136 -10.26 12.45 -10.67
N GLN A 137 -10.62 13.62 -11.20
CA GLN A 137 -10.06 14.91 -10.78
C GLN A 137 -11.08 15.93 -10.28
N THR A 138 -12.39 15.60 -10.31
CA THR A 138 -13.43 16.59 -9.96
C THR A 138 -14.56 16.03 -9.12
N LEU A 139 -14.60 14.70 -8.86
CA LEU A 139 -15.72 13.99 -8.21
C LEU A 139 -17.08 14.61 -8.64
N THR A 140 -17.25 14.76 -9.96
CA THR A 140 -18.45 15.40 -10.50
C THR A 140 -19.70 14.60 -10.15
N TYR A 141 -19.55 13.27 -10.08
CA TYR A 141 -20.57 12.34 -9.63
C TYR A 141 -19.97 11.41 -8.57
N GLY A 142 -20.68 11.17 -7.48
CA GLY A 142 -20.35 10.12 -6.51
C GLY A 142 -21.56 9.23 -6.28
N TYR A 143 -21.33 8.02 -5.78
CA TYR A 143 -22.39 7.07 -5.48
C TYR A 143 -22.52 6.94 -3.97
N LEU A 144 -23.69 7.27 -3.44
CA LEU A 144 -24.00 7.13 -2.03
C LEU A 144 -25.02 6.02 -1.85
N TRP A 145 -24.66 5.05 -1.05
CA TRP A 145 -25.60 4.07 -0.53
C TRP A 145 -26.18 4.58 0.78
N ASN A 146 -27.49 4.82 0.82
CA ASN A 146 -28.20 5.08 2.07
C ASN A 146 -28.70 3.74 2.65
N GLU A 147 -28.13 3.34 3.78
CA GLU A 147 -28.45 2.07 4.43
C GLU A 147 -29.92 1.99 4.88
N ASP A 148 -30.49 3.08 5.39
CA ASP A 148 -31.88 3.10 5.88
C ASP A 148 -32.89 2.90 4.74
N GLU A 149 -32.56 3.40 3.55
CA GLU A 149 -33.43 3.33 2.38
C GLU A 149 -33.17 2.12 1.48
N GLY A 150 -32.01 1.46 1.64
CA GLY A 150 -31.59 0.39 0.75
C GLY A 150 -31.41 0.85 -0.70
N LYS A 151 -31.00 2.11 -0.91
CA LYS A 151 -30.88 2.74 -2.23
C LYS A 151 -29.47 3.26 -2.50
N LEU A 152 -29.05 3.07 -3.75
CA LEU A 152 -27.89 3.75 -4.32
C LEU A 152 -28.38 5.02 -5.01
N GLU A 153 -27.79 6.15 -4.66
CA GLU A 153 -28.05 7.43 -5.27
C GLU A 153 -26.79 7.96 -5.92
N GLN A 154 -26.92 8.45 -7.15
CA GLN A 154 -25.86 9.23 -7.77
C GLN A 154 -26.02 10.68 -7.31
N VAL A 155 -25.00 11.21 -6.64
CA VAL A 155 -24.97 12.60 -6.18
C VAL A 155 -23.99 13.42 -7.00
N PHE A 156 -24.32 14.69 -7.21
CA PHE A 156 -23.52 15.62 -7.99
C PHE A 156 -22.67 16.52 -7.09
N GLY A 157 -21.36 16.55 -7.35
CA GLY A 157 -20.39 17.45 -6.75
C GLY A 157 -19.88 17.05 -5.36
N GLU A 158 -18.61 17.38 -5.12
CA GLU A 158 -17.85 17.08 -3.89
C GLU A 158 -18.50 17.63 -2.61
N GLN A 159 -19.10 18.83 -2.69
CA GLN A 159 -19.80 19.46 -1.56
C GLN A 159 -20.98 18.60 -1.06
N THR A 160 -21.68 17.93 -1.98
CA THR A 160 -22.81 17.05 -1.63
C THR A 160 -22.31 15.81 -0.92
N LEU A 161 -21.19 15.22 -1.37
CA LEU A 161 -20.57 14.07 -0.72
C LEU A 161 -20.08 14.41 0.69
N LYS A 162 -19.49 15.60 0.89
CA LYS A 162 -19.02 16.08 2.20
C LYS A 162 -20.11 16.17 3.26
N VAL A 163 -21.37 16.36 2.89
CA VAL A 163 -22.49 16.37 3.85
C VAL A 163 -22.65 15.01 4.54
N TYR A 164 -22.26 13.93 3.88
CA TYR A 164 -22.42 12.56 4.37
C TYR A 164 -21.14 12.00 5.02
N GLU A 165 -20.03 12.73 4.92
CA GLU A 165 -18.80 12.41 5.65
C GLU A 165 -19.07 12.45 7.16
N GLY A 166 -18.61 11.43 7.88
CA GLY A 166 -18.90 11.26 9.31
C GLY A 166 -20.12 10.39 9.62
N SER A 167 -20.94 10.01 8.63
CA SER A 167 -22.11 9.16 8.87
C SER A 167 -21.81 7.66 8.73
N ARG A 168 -22.29 6.89 9.71
CA ARG A 168 -22.26 5.41 9.70
C ARG A 168 -23.20 4.77 8.69
N LYS A 169 -24.20 5.52 8.22
CA LYS A 169 -25.30 5.01 7.38
C LYS A 169 -25.11 5.21 5.89
N PHE A 170 -24.06 5.95 5.53
CA PHE A 170 -23.77 6.24 4.13
C PHE A 170 -22.48 5.55 3.73
N TYR A 171 -22.50 4.96 2.53
CA TYR A 171 -21.33 4.36 1.94
C TYR A 171 -21.05 5.00 0.58
N GLU A 172 -19.84 5.47 0.39
CA GLU A 172 -19.36 6.00 -0.88
C GLU A 172 -18.86 4.83 -1.74
N LEU A 173 -19.42 4.67 -2.94
CA LEU A 173 -18.96 3.74 -3.95
C LEU A 173 -18.08 4.49 -4.97
N LYS A 174 -16.85 4.02 -5.14
CA LYS A 174 -15.83 4.51 -6.08
C LYS A 174 -15.52 3.44 -7.11
N LEU A 175 -15.46 3.86 -8.38
CA LEU A 175 -15.15 2.99 -9.51
C LEU A 175 -13.85 3.46 -10.16
N GLY A 176 -12.84 2.60 -10.22
CA GLY A 176 -11.60 2.90 -10.94
C GLY A 176 -11.73 2.55 -12.42
N ARG A 177 -11.24 3.42 -13.31
CA ARG A 177 -11.23 3.21 -14.77
C ARG A 177 -9.82 3.16 -15.37
N ASP A 178 -9.63 2.28 -16.34
CA ASP A 178 -8.41 2.23 -17.14
C ASP A 178 -8.36 3.40 -18.14
N LEU A 179 -7.27 3.51 -18.92
CA LEU A 179 -7.09 4.57 -19.91
C LEU A 179 -8.10 4.48 -21.08
N GLN A 180 -8.73 3.33 -21.26
CA GLN A 180 -9.76 3.06 -22.25
C GLN A 180 -11.17 3.34 -21.69
N GLY A 181 -11.26 3.68 -20.41
CA GLY A 181 -12.49 4.01 -19.72
C GLY A 181 -13.21 2.81 -19.10
N HIS A 182 -12.67 1.59 -19.15
CA HIS A 182 -13.31 0.42 -18.55
C HIS A 182 -13.13 0.40 -17.03
N ILE A 183 -14.18 0.00 -16.31
CA ILE A 183 -14.09 -0.22 -14.86
C ILE A 183 -13.15 -1.40 -14.57
N TYR A 184 -12.08 -1.16 -13.83
CA TYR A 184 -11.13 -2.19 -13.38
C TYR A 184 -11.12 -2.42 -11.87
N SER A 185 -11.70 -1.51 -11.08
CA SER A 185 -11.76 -1.68 -9.62
C SER A 185 -13.02 -1.07 -9.03
N VAL A 186 -13.42 -1.64 -7.90
CA VAL A 186 -14.57 -1.20 -7.10
C VAL A 186 -14.09 -0.99 -5.67
N GLN A 187 -14.51 0.11 -5.06
CA GLN A 187 -14.22 0.45 -3.68
C GLN A 187 -15.48 0.99 -3.01
N ILE A 188 -15.81 0.47 -1.83
CA ILE A 188 -16.92 0.94 -1.01
C ILE A 188 -16.37 1.35 0.35
N GLU A 189 -16.69 2.56 0.79
CA GLU A 189 -16.20 3.14 2.05
C GLU A 189 -17.34 3.72 2.87
N ARG A 190 -17.38 3.45 4.18
CA ARG A 190 -18.35 4.07 5.09
C ARG A 190 -17.98 5.53 5.35
N GLY A 191 -18.96 6.42 5.42
CA GLY A 191 -18.74 7.86 5.54
C GLY A 191 -17.98 8.29 6.80
N ASP A 192 -18.24 7.65 7.93
CA ASP A 192 -17.51 7.89 9.19
C ASP A 192 -16.07 7.35 9.17
N TYR A 193 -15.83 6.23 8.49
CA TYR A 193 -14.49 5.73 8.22
C TYR A 193 -13.70 6.73 7.40
N LYS A 194 -14.28 7.28 6.33
CA LYS A 194 -13.65 8.33 5.51
C LYS A 194 -13.24 9.54 6.36
N ALA A 195 -14.15 10.05 7.19
CA ALA A 195 -13.87 11.18 8.08
C ALA A 195 -12.78 10.86 9.12
N GLN A 196 -12.82 9.67 9.72
CA GLN A 196 -11.80 9.24 10.67
C GLN A 196 -10.43 9.12 10.00
N MET A 197 -10.36 8.56 8.79
CA MET A 197 -9.11 8.43 8.05
C MET A 197 -8.56 9.79 7.65
N ALA A 198 -9.40 10.70 7.15
CA ALA A 198 -9.03 12.08 6.87
C ALA A 198 -8.48 12.79 8.13
N GLY A 199 -9.15 12.61 9.28
CA GLY A 199 -8.70 13.16 10.57
C GLY A 199 -7.36 12.58 11.03
N ASN A 200 -7.18 11.26 10.94
CA ASN A 200 -5.93 10.59 11.28
C ASN A 200 -4.77 11.06 10.41
N MET A 201 -5.01 11.21 9.09
CA MET A 201 -4.02 11.75 8.17
C MET A 201 -3.72 13.22 8.43
N ALA A 202 -4.72 14.05 8.67
CA ALA A 202 -4.51 15.46 8.99
C ALA A 202 -3.72 15.65 10.30
N TYR A 203 -4.04 14.85 11.33
CA TYR A 203 -3.30 14.84 12.60
C TYR A 203 -1.85 14.41 12.41
N ARG A 204 -1.62 13.28 11.73
CA ARG A 204 -0.26 12.76 11.50
C ARG A 204 0.55 13.64 10.56
N ASN A 205 -0.07 14.22 9.53
CA ASN A 205 0.57 15.23 8.71
C ASN A 205 0.93 16.48 9.53
N ALA A 206 0.14 16.87 10.53
CA ALA A 206 0.49 17.99 11.41
C ALA A 206 1.58 17.62 12.42
N GLU A 207 1.66 16.36 12.84
CA GLU A 207 2.71 15.84 13.72
C GLU A 207 4.05 15.67 12.98
N GLU A 208 4.03 15.23 11.72
CA GLU A 208 5.21 14.96 10.90
C GLU A 208 5.56 16.05 9.87
N ALA A 209 4.70 17.05 9.67
CA ALA A 209 5.11 18.31 9.07
C ALA A 209 6.05 19.02 10.05
N SER A 210 7.27 18.50 10.10
CA SER A 210 8.42 19.06 10.77
C SER A 210 8.49 20.55 10.43
N THR A 211 8.50 21.38 11.46
CA THR A 211 8.90 22.79 11.34
C THR A 211 10.40 22.96 11.10
N ASP A 212 11.16 21.86 11.17
CA ASP A 212 12.59 21.82 10.97
C ASP A 212 12.94 21.54 9.51
N GLU A 213 13.98 22.22 9.04
CA GLU A 213 14.54 22.07 7.70
C GLU A 213 14.89 20.59 7.42
N PRO A 214 14.58 20.03 6.24
CA PRO A 214 14.85 18.64 5.92
C PRO A 214 16.33 18.30 6.16
N GLU A 215 16.61 17.18 6.82
CA GLU A 215 18.00 16.75 7.03
C GLU A 215 18.70 16.53 5.68
N PRO A 216 20.00 16.89 5.54
CA PRO A 216 20.74 16.69 4.29
C PRO A 216 20.64 15.26 3.77
N LEU A 217 20.44 15.10 2.46
CA LEU A 217 20.36 13.78 1.83
C LEU A 217 21.74 13.16 1.71
N THR A 218 21.82 11.85 1.88
CA THR A 218 23.06 11.08 1.72
C THR A 218 22.82 9.80 0.93
N SER A 219 23.89 9.11 0.52
CA SER A 219 23.80 7.84 -0.19
C SER A 219 23.07 6.76 0.60
N THR A 220 22.94 6.88 1.93
CA THR A 220 22.12 5.95 2.71
C THR A 220 20.64 6.06 2.36
N ASP A 221 20.17 7.26 1.96
CA ASP A 221 18.79 7.49 1.55
C ASP A 221 18.42 6.78 0.23
N LEU A 222 19.41 6.24 -0.50
CA LEU A 222 19.22 5.48 -1.74
C LEU A 222 18.98 3.98 -1.47
N ALA A 223 18.07 3.69 -0.55
CA ALA A 223 17.79 2.34 -0.07
C ALA A 223 16.34 2.15 0.34
N PHE A 224 15.93 0.88 0.46
CA PHE A 224 14.73 0.48 1.20
C PHE A 224 15.11 -0.42 2.37
N VAL A 225 14.49 -0.17 3.51
CA VAL A 225 14.60 -0.92 4.77
C VAL A 225 13.36 -1.79 4.92
N ILE A 226 13.54 -3.04 5.35
CA ILE A 226 12.41 -3.89 5.73
C ILE A 226 11.91 -3.44 7.10
N GLN A 227 10.64 -3.05 7.18
CA GLN A 227 10.04 -2.51 8.40
C GLN A 227 10.20 -3.48 9.57
N GLY A 228 10.57 -2.94 10.74
CA GLY A 228 10.83 -3.74 11.94
C GLY A 228 12.18 -4.47 11.95
N THR A 229 13.05 -4.20 10.99
CA THR A 229 14.41 -4.73 10.92
C THR A 229 15.43 -3.62 10.63
N GLU A 230 16.72 -3.92 10.79
CA GLU A 230 17.82 -3.04 10.35
C GLU A 230 18.33 -3.39 8.93
N SER A 231 17.72 -4.38 8.28
CA SER A 231 18.16 -4.86 6.97
C SER A 231 17.64 -3.96 5.86
N ASN A 232 18.54 -3.58 4.95
CA ASN A 232 18.22 -2.70 3.83
C ASN A 232 18.82 -3.20 2.51
N VAL A 233 18.16 -2.89 1.41
CA VAL A 233 18.73 -3.04 0.07
C VAL A 233 18.97 -1.64 -0.48
N ALA A 234 20.19 -1.38 -0.93
CA ALA A 234 20.62 -0.08 -1.43
C ALA A 234 21.12 -0.15 -2.87
N LEU A 235 21.07 0.98 -3.58
CA LEU A 235 21.75 1.12 -4.86
C LEU A 235 23.25 0.84 -4.71
N GLY A 236 23.83 0.16 -5.70
CA GLY A 236 25.25 -0.20 -5.72
C GLY A 236 25.60 -1.51 -5.01
N MET A 237 24.66 -2.13 -4.27
CA MET A 237 24.87 -3.48 -3.73
C MET A 237 25.01 -4.50 -4.87
N THR A 238 25.78 -5.55 -4.62
CA THR A 238 25.81 -6.71 -5.52
C THR A 238 24.51 -7.51 -5.41
N ARG A 239 24.19 -8.26 -6.45
CA ARG A 239 23.05 -9.19 -6.45
C ARG A 239 23.09 -10.16 -5.29
N HIS A 240 24.27 -10.70 -5.00
CA HIS A 240 24.45 -11.63 -3.89
C HIS A 240 24.12 -11.00 -2.53
N GLU A 241 24.57 -9.75 -2.29
CA GLU A 241 24.26 -9.01 -1.05
C GLU A 241 22.77 -8.70 -0.95
N ALA A 242 22.14 -8.27 -2.05
CA ALA A 242 20.70 -8.00 -2.07
C ALA A 242 19.88 -9.27 -1.80
N GLU A 243 20.16 -10.38 -2.50
CA GLU A 243 19.46 -11.66 -2.34
C GLU A 243 19.65 -12.27 -0.94
N ALA A 244 20.77 -11.99 -0.26
CA ALA A 244 20.96 -12.40 1.14
C ALA A 244 19.94 -11.71 2.09
N ILE A 245 19.40 -10.57 1.70
CA ILE A 245 18.44 -9.76 2.48
C ILE A 245 17.00 -10.04 2.06
N VAL A 246 16.71 -9.95 0.76
CA VAL A 246 15.33 -10.09 0.26
C VAL A 246 14.91 -11.55 0.08
N GLY A 247 15.88 -12.47 0.01
CA GLY A 247 15.67 -13.87 -0.24
C GLY A 247 15.70 -14.19 -1.73
N LEU A 248 15.08 -15.30 -2.10
CA LEU A 248 15.04 -15.76 -3.49
C LEU A 248 13.97 -15.01 -4.29
N PRO A 249 14.16 -14.84 -5.61
CA PRO A 249 13.16 -14.27 -6.50
C PRO A 249 11.81 -14.99 -6.39
N VAL A 250 10.72 -14.22 -6.46
CA VAL A 250 9.38 -14.79 -6.58
C VAL A 250 9.19 -15.24 -8.03
N VAL A 251 9.10 -16.55 -8.25
CA VAL A 251 8.83 -17.10 -9.59
C VAL A 251 7.36 -16.84 -9.93
N SER A 252 7.06 -15.77 -10.67
CA SER A 252 5.71 -15.49 -11.16
C SER A 252 5.38 -16.39 -12.36
N ASN A 253 4.85 -17.58 -12.06
CA ASN A 253 4.51 -18.59 -13.05
C ASN A 253 3.01 -18.52 -13.38
N ILE A 254 2.56 -17.56 -14.21
CA ILE A 254 1.17 -17.56 -14.74
C ILE A 254 1.08 -17.26 -16.24
N TYR A 255 2.05 -16.58 -16.83
CA TYR A 255 2.28 -16.58 -18.27
C TYR A 255 3.79 -16.65 -18.47
N GLY A 256 4.27 -17.48 -19.39
CA GLY A 256 5.69 -17.68 -19.71
C GLY A 256 6.38 -16.43 -20.27
N ILE A 257 6.31 -15.35 -19.52
CA ILE A 257 7.14 -14.19 -19.62
C ILE A 257 8.37 -14.55 -18.77
N GLU A 258 9.24 -15.38 -19.34
CA GLU A 258 10.66 -15.27 -19.06
C GLU A 258 10.97 -13.78 -19.19
N SER A 259 11.09 -13.06 -18.07
CA SER A 259 11.81 -11.80 -17.95
C SER A 259 11.86 -11.04 -19.28
N THR A 260 10.69 -10.66 -19.83
CA THR A 260 10.71 -9.91 -21.07
C THR A 260 11.23 -8.56 -20.65
N GLY A 261 12.45 -8.25 -21.08
CA GLY A 261 13.01 -6.90 -21.15
C GLY A 261 12.18 -6.01 -22.09
N ILE A 262 10.87 -6.01 -21.89
CA ILE A 262 9.87 -5.21 -22.57
C ILE A 262 9.19 -4.45 -21.45
N LEU A 263 9.86 -3.39 -21.00
CA LEU A 263 9.24 -2.12 -20.59
C LEU A 263 10.29 -1.11 -20.15
N LEU A 264 11.58 -1.45 -20.15
CA LEU A 264 12.63 -0.52 -19.74
C LEU A 264 13.78 -0.62 -20.75
N GLY A 265 13.74 0.19 -21.81
CA GLY A 265 14.66 0.29 -22.96
C GLY A 265 16.17 0.49 -22.70
N SER A 266 16.75 -0.17 -21.70
CA SER A 266 18.19 -0.46 -21.64
C SER A 266 18.38 -1.98 -21.71
N GLN A 267 19.08 -2.47 -22.74
CA GLN A 267 19.27 -3.92 -22.98
C GLN A 267 20.06 -4.64 -21.88
N ASP A 268 20.57 -3.90 -20.88
CA ASP A 268 21.52 -4.38 -19.88
C ASP A 268 20.95 -4.45 -18.46
N VAL A 269 19.64 -4.20 -18.26
CA VAL A 269 19.01 -4.24 -16.93
C VAL A 269 17.94 -5.31 -16.83
N VAL A 270 18.11 -6.20 -15.86
CA VAL A 270 17.17 -7.29 -15.57
C VAL A 270 16.38 -6.94 -14.30
N PRO A 271 15.09 -6.53 -14.41
CA PRO A 271 14.23 -6.39 -13.25
C PRO A 271 13.85 -7.78 -12.74
N ILE A 272 14.03 -8.00 -11.43
CA ILE A 272 13.68 -9.25 -10.75
C ILE A 272 12.75 -8.92 -9.60
N GLU A 273 11.61 -9.60 -9.55
CA GLU A 273 10.64 -9.46 -8.48
C GLU A 273 10.99 -10.35 -7.29
N TYR A 274 11.00 -9.76 -6.12
CA TYR A 274 11.14 -10.41 -4.82
C TYR A 274 9.88 -10.16 -4.00
N ASP A 275 9.82 -10.77 -2.83
CA ASP A 275 8.74 -10.55 -1.88
C ASP A 275 8.74 -9.08 -1.41
N GLY A 276 7.89 -8.27 -2.06
CA GLY A 276 7.57 -6.88 -1.68
C GLY A 276 8.38 -5.79 -2.39
N ILE A 277 9.35 -6.18 -3.22
CA ILE A 277 10.25 -5.25 -3.91
C ILE A 277 10.66 -5.80 -5.27
N VAL A 278 10.77 -4.93 -6.26
CA VAL A 278 11.38 -5.24 -7.55
C VAL A 278 12.76 -4.59 -7.59
N ILE A 279 13.78 -5.38 -7.95
CA ILE A 279 15.18 -4.93 -8.01
C ILE A 279 15.68 -5.04 -9.44
N GLY A 280 16.17 -3.94 -10.01
CA GLY A 280 16.84 -3.93 -11.30
C GLY A 280 18.35 -4.11 -11.13
N TYR A 281 18.91 -5.10 -11.84
CA TYR A 281 20.35 -5.37 -11.84
C TYR A 281 20.99 -5.03 -13.18
N ARG A 282 22.16 -4.38 -13.13
CA ARG A 282 23.05 -4.17 -14.27
C ARG A 282 24.42 -4.69 -13.92
N ASN A 283 24.92 -5.65 -14.69
CA ASN A 283 26.18 -6.34 -14.39
C ASN A 283 26.25 -6.86 -12.93
N ASP A 284 25.17 -7.49 -12.46
CA ASP A 284 24.98 -7.96 -11.07
C ASP A 284 25.05 -6.88 -9.98
N ILE A 285 24.93 -5.60 -10.33
CA ILE A 285 24.83 -4.48 -9.38
C ILE A 285 23.41 -3.93 -9.37
N VAL A 286 22.89 -3.63 -8.18
CA VAL A 286 21.60 -2.98 -7.96
C VAL A 286 21.64 -1.55 -8.51
N VAL A 287 20.80 -1.28 -9.51
CA VAL A 287 20.66 0.05 -10.16
C VAL A 287 19.27 0.64 -10.05
N SER A 288 18.29 -0.18 -9.64
CA SER A 288 16.92 0.23 -9.42
C SER A 288 16.30 -0.56 -8.27
N LEU A 289 15.54 0.13 -7.44
CA LEU A 289 14.71 -0.43 -6.39
C LEU A 289 13.31 0.14 -6.55
N THR A 290 12.31 -0.71 -6.58
CA THR A 290 10.92 -0.29 -6.81
C THR A 290 9.96 -1.00 -5.88
N LEU A 291 9.13 -0.22 -5.19
CA LEU A 291 7.97 -0.69 -4.45
C LEU A 291 6.72 -0.39 -5.25
N ARG A 292 5.82 -1.37 -5.30
CA ARG A 292 4.48 -1.25 -5.86
C ARG A 292 3.52 -2.01 -4.97
N LEU A 293 2.28 -1.56 -4.86
CA LEU A 293 1.24 -2.34 -4.18
C LEU A 293 1.06 -3.67 -4.95
N ASN A 294 1.61 -4.75 -4.41
CA ASN A 294 1.45 -6.10 -4.94
C ASN A 294 0.46 -6.90 -4.07
N ASP A 295 -0.13 -7.94 -4.65
CA ASP A 295 -1.31 -8.58 -4.06
C ASP A 295 -1.04 -9.47 -2.84
N ASN A 296 0.23 -9.82 -2.58
CA ASN A 296 0.55 -10.85 -1.60
C ASN A 296 1.92 -10.70 -0.91
N SER A 297 2.48 -9.50 -0.75
CA SER A 297 3.78 -9.40 -0.07
C SER A 297 3.66 -9.15 1.44
N PRO A 298 4.01 -10.13 2.31
CA PRO A 298 4.09 -9.92 3.75
C PRO A 298 5.19 -8.94 4.18
N LYS A 299 6.15 -8.61 3.31
CA LYS A 299 7.25 -7.70 3.65
C LYS A 299 6.88 -6.26 3.31
N ILE A 300 6.88 -5.41 4.33
CA ILE A 300 6.71 -3.96 4.18
C ILE A 300 8.08 -3.32 4.07
N TYR A 301 8.28 -2.51 3.04
CA TYR A 301 9.50 -1.75 2.82
C TYR A 301 9.21 -0.25 2.94
N GLU A 302 10.16 0.47 3.51
CA GLU A 302 10.16 1.93 3.62
C GLU A 302 11.58 2.47 3.35
N THR A 303 11.72 3.74 2.99
CA THR A 303 13.05 4.37 2.92
C THR A 303 13.62 4.53 4.33
N PRO A 304 14.92 4.81 4.50
CA PRO A 304 15.50 5.14 5.81
C PRO A 304 14.83 6.33 6.50
N ARG A 305 14.19 7.22 5.74
CA ARG A 305 13.36 8.33 6.24
C ARG A 305 11.92 7.93 6.55
N ARG A 306 11.59 6.64 6.50
CA ARG A 306 10.25 6.08 6.78
C ARG A 306 9.17 6.46 5.76
N VAL A 307 9.58 6.75 4.52
CA VAL A 307 8.64 6.90 3.40
C VAL A 307 8.42 5.54 2.74
N GLY A 308 7.20 5.05 2.71
CA GLY A 308 6.85 3.78 2.08
C GLY A 308 5.65 3.91 1.15
N LEU A 309 5.13 2.76 0.74
CA LEU A 309 3.80 2.73 0.13
C LEU A 309 2.75 3.23 1.13
N LEU A 310 1.76 3.92 0.60
CA LEU A 310 0.68 4.57 1.31
C LEU A 310 1.11 5.71 2.25
N THR A 311 2.37 6.16 2.22
CA THR A 311 2.78 7.41 2.84
C THR A 311 2.18 8.60 2.08
N ASN A 312 1.76 9.66 2.77
CA ASN A 312 1.21 10.86 2.13
C ASN A 312 2.33 11.69 1.46
N ARG A 313 2.03 12.27 0.30
CA ARG A 313 2.95 13.17 -0.43
C ARG A 313 3.61 14.23 0.44
N ARG A 314 2.83 14.92 1.29
CA ARG A 314 3.33 16.04 2.11
C ARG A 314 4.38 15.60 3.11
N VAL A 315 4.28 14.38 3.61
CA VAL A 315 5.30 13.79 4.50
C VAL A 315 6.59 13.58 3.72
N MET A 316 6.51 12.99 2.53
CA MET A 316 7.68 12.83 1.66
C MET A 316 8.33 14.18 1.36
N GLU A 317 7.54 15.20 1.04
CA GLU A 317 8.02 16.57 0.82
C GLU A 317 8.61 17.21 2.08
N GLY A 318 8.07 16.94 3.27
CA GLY A 318 8.64 17.39 4.54
C GLY A 318 10.00 16.73 4.85
N LEU A 319 10.16 15.44 4.53
CA LEU A 319 11.35 14.66 4.85
C LEU A 319 12.49 14.80 3.83
N TYR A 320 12.14 14.96 2.56
CA TYR A 320 13.10 15.09 1.45
C TYR A 320 13.24 16.54 0.98
N GLY A 321 12.36 17.45 1.41
CA GLY A 321 12.31 18.83 0.92
C GLY A 321 11.56 18.97 -0.40
N LYS A 322 11.81 20.09 -1.08
CA LYS A 322 11.10 20.45 -2.31
C LYS A 322 11.54 19.54 -3.48
N PRO A 323 10.61 18.85 -4.17
CA PRO A 323 10.95 17.98 -5.29
C PRO A 323 11.40 18.78 -6.52
N THR A 324 12.21 18.14 -7.38
CA THR A 324 12.61 18.68 -8.69
C THR A 324 11.41 18.78 -9.64
N PHE A 325 10.54 17.77 -9.62
CA PHE A 325 9.31 17.74 -10.40
C PHE A 325 8.13 17.29 -9.54
N SER A 326 6.98 17.90 -9.73
CA SER A 326 5.81 17.73 -8.88
C SER A 326 4.55 18.02 -9.69
N ASN A 327 3.60 17.09 -9.74
CA ASN A 327 2.25 17.29 -10.31
C ASN A 327 1.21 16.45 -9.54
N ASP A 328 -0.05 16.44 -9.97
CA ASP A 328 -1.13 15.71 -9.27
C ASP A 328 -0.94 14.18 -9.27
N THR A 329 -0.12 13.65 -10.18
CA THR A 329 0.09 12.21 -10.38
C THR A 329 1.36 11.68 -9.71
N GLY A 330 2.28 12.55 -9.31
CA GLY A 330 3.56 12.11 -8.75
C GLY A 330 4.54 13.22 -8.39
N VAL A 331 5.60 12.81 -7.72
CA VAL A 331 6.74 13.64 -7.32
C VAL A 331 8.05 12.95 -7.67
N THR A 332 9.04 13.73 -8.10
CA THR A 332 10.38 13.24 -8.44
C THR A 332 11.45 14.18 -7.89
N TYR A 333 12.43 13.57 -7.23
CA TYR A 333 13.66 14.20 -6.75
C TYR A 333 14.79 13.74 -7.67
N ALA A 334 15.36 14.68 -8.43
CA ALA A 334 16.60 14.45 -9.17
C ALA A 334 17.77 14.81 -8.27
N LEU A 335 18.66 13.87 -8.01
CA LEU A 335 19.75 14.01 -7.06
C LEU A 335 21.10 14.00 -7.77
N ALA A 336 21.99 14.90 -7.36
CA ALA A 336 23.39 14.93 -7.78
C ALA A 336 24.29 14.68 -6.58
N LYS A 337 25.43 14.01 -6.79
CA LYS A 337 26.46 13.90 -5.75
C LYS A 337 27.08 15.28 -5.50
N GLU A 338 27.11 15.70 -4.25
CA GLU A 338 27.76 16.96 -3.86
C GLU A 338 29.22 16.75 -3.47
N ASN A 339 29.54 15.59 -2.92
CA ASN A 339 30.88 15.26 -2.44
C ASN A 339 31.18 13.76 -2.55
N GLU A 340 32.46 13.41 -2.47
CA GLU A 340 32.92 12.02 -2.47
C GLU A 340 32.52 11.25 -1.21
N THR A 341 32.15 11.97 -0.14
CA THR A 341 31.70 11.41 1.14
C THR A 341 30.24 10.97 1.15
N GLY A 342 29.53 11.06 0.03
CA GLY A 342 28.18 10.51 -0.13
C GLY A 342 27.03 11.48 0.11
N GLY A 343 27.29 12.78 0.23
CA GLY A 343 26.24 13.81 0.27
C GLY A 343 25.52 13.95 -1.07
N LEU A 344 24.20 14.13 -1.01
CA LEU A 344 23.32 14.27 -2.17
C LEU A 344 22.59 15.62 -2.10
N GLY A 345 22.56 16.32 -3.23
CA GLY A 345 21.84 17.58 -3.40
C GLY A 345 20.69 17.42 -4.39
N ILE A 346 19.56 18.08 -4.11
CA ILE A 346 18.44 18.12 -5.05
C ILE A 346 18.77 19.11 -6.17
N VAL A 347 18.65 18.65 -7.40
CA VAL A 347 18.81 19.49 -8.58
C VAL A 347 17.55 20.32 -8.77
N GLU A 348 17.64 21.64 -8.54
CA GLU A 348 16.48 22.54 -8.57
C GLU A 348 15.94 22.80 -9.98
N ASN A 349 16.75 22.60 -11.02
CA ASN A 349 16.37 22.78 -12.42
C ASN A 349 17.20 21.90 -13.35
N ASN A 350 16.55 21.16 -14.25
CA ASN A 350 17.23 20.33 -15.27
C ASN A 350 18.12 21.12 -16.24
N ASN A 351 18.03 22.46 -16.25
CA ASN A 351 18.86 23.37 -17.04
C ASN A 351 20.14 23.83 -16.33
N SER A 352 20.41 23.39 -15.10
CA SER A 352 21.58 23.85 -14.31
C SER A 352 22.92 23.32 -14.83
N GLY A 353 22.93 22.40 -15.81
CA GLY A 353 24.13 21.73 -16.29
C GLY A 353 24.73 20.75 -15.26
N GLN A 354 24.11 20.61 -14.09
CA GLN A 354 24.53 19.69 -13.05
C GLN A 354 24.17 18.25 -13.46
N LYS A 355 25.14 17.34 -13.35
CA LYS A 355 24.93 15.94 -13.68
C LYS A 355 24.03 15.31 -12.62
N ILE A 356 22.88 14.81 -13.06
CA ILE A 356 21.98 14.01 -12.21
C ILE A 356 22.59 12.61 -12.11
N ASP A 357 22.71 12.10 -10.88
CA ASP A 357 23.26 10.77 -10.59
C ASP A 357 22.17 9.79 -10.15
N TYR A 358 21.08 10.25 -9.52
CA TYR A 358 20.00 9.40 -9.02
C TYR A 358 18.61 10.06 -9.15
N TYR A 359 17.57 9.24 -9.09
CA TYR A 359 16.18 9.65 -8.98
C TYR A 359 15.49 8.96 -7.82
N ILE A 360 14.69 9.70 -7.06
CA ILE A 360 13.65 9.16 -6.18
C ILE A 360 12.31 9.63 -6.72
N SER A 361 11.47 8.71 -7.17
CA SER A 361 10.19 9.01 -7.83
C SER A 361 9.06 8.28 -7.15
N ALA A 362 7.95 8.98 -6.91
CA ALA A 362 6.72 8.40 -6.38
C ALA A 362 5.54 8.72 -7.31
N LEU A 363 4.68 7.72 -7.55
CA LEU A 363 3.36 7.97 -8.12
C LEU A 363 2.34 8.02 -6.99
N ILE A 364 1.40 8.94 -7.12
CA ILE A 364 0.46 9.31 -6.07
C ILE A 364 -0.94 8.87 -6.51
N THR A 365 -1.69 8.29 -5.57
CA THR A 365 -3.10 7.97 -5.79
C THR A 365 -3.86 9.24 -6.13
N ASN A 366 -4.66 9.20 -7.18
CA ASN A 366 -5.58 10.27 -7.52
C ASN A 366 -6.83 10.23 -6.61
N THR A 367 -6.61 10.42 -5.31
CA THR A 367 -7.63 10.50 -4.27
C THR A 367 -7.32 11.67 -3.35
N ASP A 368 -8.29 12.11 -2.57
CA ASP A 368 -8.18 13.22 -1.59
C ASP A 368 -7.00 13.07 -0.62
N TYR A 369 -6.44 11.87 -0.53
CA TYR A 369 -5.40 11.50 0.42
C TYR A 369 -3.97 11.56 -0.13
N GLU A 370 -3.78 11.76 -1.45
CA GLU A 370 -2.46 11.90 -2.09
C GLU A 370 -1.42 10.88 -1.58
N LEU A 371 -1.79 9.59 -1.55
CA LEU A 371 -0.95 8.51 -1.01
C LEU A 371 0.00 7.95 -2.06
N ILE A 372 1.22 7.59 -1.67
CA ILE A 372 2.19 6.93 -2.55
C ILE A 372 1.68 5.51 -2.87
N HIS A 373 1.46 5.16 -4.14
CA HIS A 373 1.13 3.77 -4.53
C HIS A 373 2.24 3.06 -5.30
N TYR A 374 3.30 3.80 -5.61
CA TYR A 374 4.49 3.36 -6.30
C TYR A 374 5.64 4.25 -5.85
N LEU A 375 6.78 3.66 -5.50
CA LEU A 375 7.97 4.38 -5.08
C LEU A 375 9.20 3.73 -5.69
N SER A 376 10.07 4.51 -6.33
CA SER A 376 11.24 4.01 -7.02
C SER A 376 12.46 4.84 -6.67
N ILE A 377 13.59 4.17 -6.46
CA ILE A 377 14.92 4.75 -6.26
C ILE A 377 15.81 4.16 -7.34
N THR A 378 16.37 4.99 -8.21
CA THR A 378 17.17 4.53 -9.35
C THR A 378 18.42 5.37 -9.52
N ASP A 379 19.45 4.82 -10.16
CA ASP A 379 20.47 5.67 -10.76
C ASP A 379 19.91 6.41 -12.00
N ALA A 380 20.59 7.48 -12.39
CA ALA A 380 20.12 8.37 -13.45
C ALA A 380 20.23 7.77 -14.85
N GLU A 381 21.12 6.80 -15.07
CA GLU A 381 21.28 6.16 -16.38
C GLU A 381 20.11 5.20 -16.65
N PHE A 382 19.63 4.52 -15.60
CA PHE A 382 18.39 3.77 -15.66
C PHE A 382 17.17 4.70 -15.73
N GLY A 383 17.10 5.71 -14.85
CA GLY A 383 15.92 6.57 -14.72
C GLY A 383 15.67 7.54 -15.89
N ARG A 384 16.65 7.83 -16.76
CA ARG A 384 16.46 8.72 -17.93
C ARG A 384 15.75 8.07 -19.12
N ASN A 385 15.76 6.74 -19.20
CA ASN A 385 15.24 6.02 -20.35
C ASN A 385 13.76 5.63 -20.21
N HIS A 386 13.13 5.98 -19.08
CA HIS A 386 11.81 5.55 -18.61
C HIS A 386 11.06 6.72 -17.97
#